data_AF-A0A2R8AV52-F1
#
_entry.id   AF-A0A2R8AV52-F1
#
_cell.length_a   1.000
_cell.length_b   1.000
_cell.length_c   1.000
_cell.angle_alpha   90.00
_cell.angle_beta   90.00
_cell.angle_gamma   90.00
#
_symmetry.space_group_name_H-M   'P 1'
#
loop_
_entity.id
_entity.type
_entity.pdbx_description
1 polymer ?
#
loop_
_entity_poly.entity_id
_entity_poly.type
_entity_poly.pdbx_seq_one_letter_code
_entity_poly.pdbx_strand_id
1 'polypeptide(L)'
;MTYVYILIGALVVAAGVFVMLRRRSAGQNADDYAATPLPPDPIAAPERQPQRPAAAPTQAADPAPYDPEDPINMQIELLDQAGLHLTPGLTRDHLLAFASEADLSEGPFGLILFVYAEEISDGEYLHPVCPRAGMFDTECINGPGDYSQLVRKIARIGGVEDAITLAQDNVSPSSEGGELHYQIGTIRREFSPVVEDKWVDSEVLVMVMHDVQSLMTDRRLWTFDNGQAFGLLALDDDGASLIHDLAPGLVEPVQ
;
A
#
# COMPACT_ATOMS: atom_id res chain seq x y z
N MET A 1 -19.71 -22.21 16.56
CA MET A 1 -19.40 -21.37 15.40
C MET A 1 -19.87 -19.98 15.73
N THR A 2 -18.96 -19.13 16.20
CA THR A 2 -19.26 -17.77 16.65
C THR A 2 -18.86 -16.84 15.51
N TYR A 3 -19.84 -16.31 14.79
CA TYR A 3 -19.62 -15.29 13.77
C TYR A 3 -19.26 -13.97 14.47
N VAL A 4 -18.06 -13.46 14.19
CA VAL A 4 -17.64 -12.11 14.61
C VAL A 4 -18.31 -11.13 13.64
N TYR A 5 -19.13 -10.23 14.18
CA TYR A 5 -19.79 -9.18 13.42
C TYR A 5 -18.76 -8.12 13.02
N ILE A 6 -18.46 -8.01 11.73
CA ILE A 6 -17.78 -6.83 11.16
C ILE A 6 -18.88 -5.81 10.86
N LEU A 7 -18.81 -4.67 11.53
CA LEU A 7 -19.78 -3.58 11.41
C LEU A 7 -19.43 -2.76 10.16
N ILE A 8 -20.10 -3.02 9.03
CA ILE A 8 -19.96 -2.20 7.83
C ILE A 8 -20.93 -1.01 7.95
N GLY A 9 -20.38 0.15 8.31
CA GLY A 9 -21.07 1.43 8.23
C GLY A 9 -20.83 2.07 6.87
N ALA A 10 -21.90 2.22 6.08
CA ALA A 10 -21.84 2.89 4.79
C ALA A 10 -21.81 4.44 4.93
N LEU A 11 -20.90 5.03 4.14
CA LEU A 11 -21.02 6.25 3.35
C LEU A 11 -20.86 7.67 3.97
N VAL A 12 -20.00 8.43 3.26
CA VAL A 12 -19.87 9.89 3.08
C VAL A 12 -19.23 10.72 4.19
N VAL A 13 -17.91 10.93 4.09
CA VAL A 13 -17.31 12.29 4.12
C VAL A 13 -16.10 12.31 3.19
N ALA A 14 -16.18 13.16 2.15
CA ALA A 14 -15.09 13.45 1.23
C ALA A 14 -14.07 14.42 1.84
N ALA A 15 -12.80 14.25 1.43
CA ALA A 15 -11.72 15.25 1.46
C ALA A 15 -11.28 15.75 2.84
N GLY A 16 -10.53 14.92 3.59
CA GLY A 16 -9.91 15.33 4.86
C GLY A 16 -8.40 15.05 4.96
N VAL A 17 -7.97 13.86 4.57
CA VAL A 17 -6.62 13.36 4.93
C VAL A 17 -5.51 13.95 4.05
N PHE A 18 -5.74 14.09 2.74
CA PHE A 18 -4.71 14.63 1.83
C PHE A 18 -4.41 16.12 2.06
N VAL A 19 -5.36 16.89 2.58
CA VAL A 19 -5.16 18.30 2.96
C VAL A 19 -4.34 18.41 4.25
N MET A 20 -4.42 17.43 5.15
CA MET A 20 -3.60 17.41 6.37
C MET A 20 -2.14 17.05 6.07
N LEU A 21 -1.91 16.06 5.18
CA LEU A 21 -0.57 15.71 4.68
C LEU A 21 0.11 16.87 3.93
N ARG A 22 -0.63 17.67 3.15
CA ARG A 22 -0.09 18.87 2.49
C ARG A 22 0.11 20.08 3.40
N ARG A 23 -0.59 20.19 4.53
CA ARG A 23 -0.51 21.40 5.40
C ARG A 23 0.58 21.33 6.46
N ARG A 24 1.03 20.15 6.90
CA ARG A 24 2.11 20.04 7.92
C ARG A 24 3.53 20.20 7.32
N SER A 25 3.75 19.84 6.06
CA SER A 25 5.05 20.03 5.38
C SER A 25 5.46 21.50 5.13
N ALA A 26 4.53 22.46 5.26
CA ALA A 26 4.79 23.87 4.94
C ALA A 26 5.29 24.69 6.15
N GLY A 27 5.55 24.06 7.31
CA GLY A 27 5.67 24.76 8.58
C GLY A 27 6.67 24.19 9.57
N GLN A 28 7.85 23.73 9.15
CA GLN A 28 8.97 23.49 10.06
C GLN A 28 10.30 23.96 9.43
N ASN A 29 11.01 24.79 10.20
CA ASN A 29 12.21 25.53 9.82
C ASN A 29 13.36 24.61 9.38
N ALA A 30 13.83 24.80 8.15
CA ALA A 30 15.07 24.22 7.65
C ALA A 30 16.25 25.14 7.99
N ASP A 31 16.70 25.14 9.25
CA ASP A 31 17.92 25.81 9.68
C ASP A 31 18.62 24.97 10.76
N ASP A 32 19.12 23.78 10.38
CA ASP A 32 20.30 23.15 11.00
C ASP A 32 20.64 21.82 10.29
N TYR A 33 21.36 21.90 9.17
CA TYR A 33 22.21 20.80 8.70
C TYR A 33 23.57 21.36 8.27
N ALA A 34 24.58 21.04 9.07
CA ALA A 34 25.95 21.50 8.90
C ALA A 34 26.64 20.91 7.65
N ALA A 35 27.40 21.77 6.98
CA ALA A 35 28.52 21.56 6.04
C ALA A 35 28.68 20.18 5.37
N THR A 36 28.28 20.11 4.09
CA THR A 36 28.64 19.05 3.15
C THR A 36 30.13 19.16 2.75
N PRO A 37 30.92 18.06 2.72
CA PRO A 37 32.25 18.07 2.12
C PRO A 37 32.16 18.17 0.59
N LEU A 38 33.13 18.86 -0.03
CA LEU A 38 33.26 18.97 -1.48
C LEU A 38 33.39 17.58 -2.15
N PRO A 39 32.80 17.39 -3.34
CA PRO A 39 32.89 16.13 -4.07
C PRO A 39 34.32 15.87 -4.58
N PRO A 40 34.76 14.60 -4.63
CA PRO A 40 36.02 14.22 -5.27
C PRO A 40 35.93 14.38 -6.81
N ASP A 41 37.10 14.52 -7.44
CA ASP A 41 37.27 14.70 -8.89
C ASP A 41 36.51 13.65 -9.74
N PRO A 42 36.05 14.02 -10.95
CA PRO A 42 35.26 13.14 -11.81
C PRO A 42 36.08 11.92 -12.28
N ILE A 43 35.61 10.74 -11.89
CA ILE A 43 36.07 9.45 -12.41
C ILE A 43 35.62 9.34 -13.88
N ALA A 44 36.54 8.93 -14.75
CA ALA A 44 36.29 8.75 -16.18
C ALA A 44 35.09 7.82 -16.44
N ALA A 45 34.19 8.24 -17.34
CA ALA A 45 32.98 7.51 -17.69
C ALA A 45 33.31 6.13 -18.31
N PRO A 46 32.65 5.04 -17.89
CA PRO A 46 32.81 3.74 -18.51
C PRO A 46 32.21 3.73 -19.94
N GLU A 47 32.87 3.01 -20.84
CA GLU A 47 32.44 2.82 -22.23
C GLU A 47 31.02 2.21 -22.27
N ARG A 48 30.12 2.84 -23.06
CA ARG A 48 28.75 2.37 -23.25
C ARG A 48 28.75 1.02 -23.98
N GLN A 49 28.28 -0.03 -23.32
CA GLN A 49 27.93 -1.27 -23.99
C GLN A 49 26.74 -1.06 -24.94
N PRO A 50 26.71 -1.75 -26.09
CA PRO A 50 25.60 -1.64 -27.04
C PRO A 50 24.28 -2.11 -26.40
N GLN A 51 23.27 -1.23 -26.43
CA GLN A 51 21.93 -1.50 -25.94
C GLN A 51 21.30 -2.67 -26.71
N ARG A 52 20.80 -3.66 -25.96
CA ARG A 52 19.97 -4.75 -26.49
C ARG A 52 18.63 -4.16 -26.96
N PRO A 53 18.06 -4.58 -28.11
CA PRO A 53 16.77 -4.08 -28.56
C PRO A 53 15.69 -4.33 -27.50
N ALA A 54 14.90 -3.29 -27.19
CA ALA A 54 13.72 -3.42 -26.35
C ALA A 54 12.75 -4.43 -26.99
N ALA A 55 12.23 -5.35 -26.18
CA ALA A 55 11.12 -6.22 -26.58
C ALA A 55 9.92 -5.33 -26.93
N ALA A 56 9.23 -5.66 -28.02
CA ALA A 56 8.00 -4.95 -28.40
C ALA A 56 6.96 -5.10 -27.28
N PRO A 57 6.16 -4.05 -26.99
CA PRO A 57 5.09 -4.14 -26.02
C PRO A 57 4.12 -5.24 -26.44
N THR A 58 3.90 -6.20 -25.54
CA THR A 58 2.81 -7.16 -25.66
C THR A 58 1.51 -6.37 -25.69
N GLN A 59 0.75 -6.53 -26.77
CA GLN A 59 -0.56 -5.90 -26.92
C GLN A 59 -1.43 -6.35 -25.74
N ALA A 60 -1.84 -5.39 -24.90
CA ALA A 60 -2.79 -5.65 -23.82
C ALA A 60 -4.03 -6.32 -24.43
N ALA A 61 -4.45 -7.44 -23.85
CA ALA A 61 -5.66 -8.12 -24.29
C ALA A 61 -6.84 -7.16 -24.18
N ASP A 62 -7.80 -7.24 -25.10
CA ASP A 62 -9.07 -6.54 -24.95
C ASP A 62 -9.65 -6.88 -23.56
N PRO A 63 -10.14 -5.88 -22.79
CA PRO A 63 -10.73 -6.14 -21.49
C PRO A 63 -11.87 -7.14 -21.69
N ALA A 64 -11.94 -8.13 -20.79
CA ALA A 64 -12.97 -9.17 -20.85
C ALA A 64 -14.36 -8.53 -21.03
N PRO A 65 -15.25 -9.10 -21.87
CA PRO A 65 -16.59 -8.57 -22.05
C PRO A 65 -17.35 -8.64 -20.73
N TYR A 66 -17.99 -7.52 -20.35
CA TYR A 66 -18.85 -7.43 -19.17
C TYR A 66 -19.91 -8.54 -19.19
N ASP A 67 -19.82 -9.49 -18.26
CA ASP A 67 -20.86 -10.49 -18.03
C ASP A 67 -21.84 -9.97 -16.97
N PRO A 68 -23.04 -9.48 -17.38
CA PRO A 68 -24.03 -8.99 -16.44
C PRO A 68 -24.63 -10.09 -15.55
N GLU A 69 -24.40 -11.38 -15.86
CA GLU A 69 -24.98 -12.50 -15.11
C GLU A 69 -24.16 -12.88 -13.87
N ASP A 70 -22.85 -12.55 -13.83
CA ASP A 70 -22.02 -12.70 -12.62
C ASP A 70 -21.07 -11.50 -12.39
N PRO A 71 -21.61 -10.35 -11.92
CA PRO A 71 -20.83 -9.13 -11.75
C PRO A 71 -19.67 -9.27 -10.75
N ILE A 72 -19.74 -10.21 -9.80
CA ILE A 72 -18.68 -10.38 -8.80
C ILE A 72 -17.50 -11.13 -9.40
N ASN A 73 -17.72 -12.24 -10.10
CA ASN A 73 -16.61 -12.93 -10.78
C ASN A 73 -15.97 -12.04 -11.84
N MET A 74 -16.77 -11.25 -12.56
CA MET A 74 -16.25 -10.26 -13.50
C MET A 74 -15.30 -9.27 -12.82
N GLN A 75 -15.68 -8.72 -11.66
CA GLN A 75 -14.80 -7.83 -10.91
C GLN A 75 -13.53 -8.52 -10.41
N ILE A 76 -13.61 -9.78 -9.98
CA ILE A 76 -12.45 -10.60 -9.59
C ILE A 76 -11.51 -10.78 -10.79
N GLU A 77 -12.04 -11.12 -11.97
CA GLU A 77 -11.25 -11.29 -13.20
C GLU A 77 -10.58 -9.98 -13.65
N LEU A 78 -11.26 -8.84 -13.49
CA LEU A 78 -10.69 -7.52 -13.77
C LEU A 78 -9.56 -7.15 -12.79
N LEU A 79 -9.71 -7.47 -11.50
CA LEU A 79 -8.65 -7.27 -10.51
C LEU A 79 -7.45 -8.21 -10.76
N ASP A 80 -7.72 -9.46 -11.17
CA ASP A 80 -6.69 -10.41 -11.59
C ASP A 80 -5.90 -9.89 -12.79
N GLN A 81 -6.59 -9.35 -13.81
CA GLN A 81 -5.98 -8.68 -14.96
C GLN A 81 -5.17 -7.44 -14.56
N ALA A 82 -5.60 -6.71 -13.52
CA ALA A 82 -4.84 -5.59 -12.95
C ALA A 82 -3.62 -6.04 -12.12
N GLY A 83 -3.37 -7.35 -11.98
CA GLY A 83 -2.26 -7.90 -11.21
C GLY A 83 -2.54 -8.01 -9.71
N LEU A 84 -3.79 -7.82 -9.28
CA LEU A 84 -4.26 -8.03 -7.91
C LEU A 84 -4.88 -9.43 -7.80
N HIS A 85 -4.04 -10.43 -7.53
CA HIS A 85 -4.47 -11.81 -7.40
C HIS A 85 -4.96 -12.10 -5.97
N LEU A 86 -6.02 -12.90 -5.85
CA LEU A 86 -6.39 -13.48 -4.57
C LEU A 86 -5.25 -14.37 -4.02
N THR A 87 -5.07 -14.37 -2.71
CA THR A 87 -4.17 -15.32 -2.04
C THR A 87 -4.58 -16.76 -2.41
N PRO A 88 -3.62 -17.65 -2.73
CA PRO A 88 -3.94 -19.02 -3.13
C PRO A 88 -4.88 -19.73 -2.15
N GLY A 89 -5.98 -20.26 -2.68
CA GLY A 89 -7.02 -20.95 -1.90
C GLY A 89 -8.21 -20.06 -1.51
N LEU A 90 -8.11 -18.74 -1.62
CA LEU A 90 -9.25 -17.86 -1.48
C LEU A 90 -10.11 -17.86 -2.75
N THR A 91 -11.41 -17.62 -2.57
CA THR A 91 -12.45 -17.68 -3.60
C THR A 91 -13.47 -16.57 -3.38
N ARG A 92 -14.40 -16.39 -4.33
CA ARG A 92 -15.56 -15.50 -4.18
C ARG A 92 -16.29 -15.67 -2.84
N ASP A 93 -16.48 -16.91 -2.39
CA ASP A 93 -17.19 -17.20 -1.13
C ASP A 93 -16.51 -16.55 0.08
N HIS A 94 -15.19 -16.39 0.05
CA HIS A 94 -14.44 -15.72 1.09
C HIS A 94 -14.67 -14.20 1.06
N LEU A 95 -14.86 -13.61 -0.11
CA LEU A 95 -15.20 -12.19 -0.24
C LEU A 95 -16.61 -11.90 0.29
N LEU A 96 -17.53 -12.84 0.07
CA LEU A 96 -18.91 -12.78 0.57
C LEU A 96 -18.99 -12.89 2.11
N ALA A 97 -17.90 -13.25 2.79
CA ALA A 97 -17.82 -13.17 4.24
C ALA A 97 -17.65 -11.72 4.75
N PHE A 98 -17.18 -10.81 3.88
CA PHE A 98 -17.01 -9.39 4.21
C PHE A 98 -18.25 -8.58 3.83
N ALA A 99 -18.76 -8.74 2.62
CA ALA A 99 -19.87 -7.95 2.11
C ALA A 99 -20.93 -8.85 1.48
N SER A 100 -22.20 -8.40 1.47
CA SER A 100 -23.26 -9.21 0.87
C SER A 100 -23.09 -9.31 -0.65
N GLU A 101 -23.70 -10.34 -1.25
CA GLU A 101 -23.71 -10.49 -2.70
C GLU A 101 -24.31 -9.27 -3.40
N ALA A 102 -25.37 -8.69 -2.83
CA ALA A 102 -25.98 -7.48 -3.36
C ALA A 102 -25.01 -6.29 -3.30
N ASP A 103 -24.29 -6.12 -2.18
CA ASP A 103 -23.33 -5.02 -2.03
C ASP A 103 -22.19 -5.14 -3.04
N LEU A 104 -21.64 -6.34 -3.23
CA LEU A 104 -20.54 -6.54 -4.19
C LEU A 104 -21.00 -6.51 -5.65
N SER A 105 -22.23 -6.92 -5.94
CA SER A 105 -22.76 -6.96 -7.31
C SER A 105 -23.23 -5.59 -7.80
N GLU A 106 -23.92 -4.83 -6.95
CA GLU A 106 -24.55 -3.55 -7.31
C GLU A 106 -23.78 -2.33 -6.76
N GLY A 107 -22.86 -2.55 -5.83
CA GLY A 107 -22.08 -1.49 -5.20
C GLY A 107 -20.98 -0.92 -6.11
N PRO A 108 -20.33 0.16 -5.63
CA PRO A 108 -19.21 0.74 -6.35
C PRO A 108 -18.03 -0.24 -6.41
N PHE A 109 -17.26 -0.22 -7.49
CA PHE A 109 -16.04 -1.03 -7.66
C PHE A 109 -15.03 -0.85 -6.49
N GLY A 110 -15.04 0.31 -5.83
CA GLY A 110 -14.25 0.55 -4.63
C GLY A 110 -14.54 -0.41 -3.48
N LEU A 111 -15.73 -1.01 -3.40
CA LEU A 111 -16.06 -1.96 -2.32
C LEU A 111 -15.31 -3.28 -2.48
N ILE A 112 -15.23 -3.85 -3.68
CA ILE A 112 -14.43 -5.07 -3.87
C ILE A 112 -12.94 -4.78 -3.69
N LEU A 113 -12.47 -3.60 -4.09
CA LEU A 113 -11.08 -3.19 -3.89
C LEU A 113 -10.75 -3.04 -2.40
N PHE A 114 -11.70 -2.50 -1.61
CA PHE A 114 -11.62 -2.50 -0.15
C PHE A 114 -11.49 -3.92 0.40
N VAL A 115 -12.34 -4.86 -0.01
CA VAL A 115 -12.25 -6.27 0.43
C VAL A 115 -10.91 -6.90 0.04
N TYR A 116 -10.34 -6.58 -1.12
CA TYR A 116 -9.02 -7.07 -1.53
C TYR A 116 -7.88 -6.58 -0.63
N ALA A 117 -8.05 -5.41 -0.02
CA ALA A 117 -7.09 -4.83 0.91
C ALA A 117 -7.23 -5.36 2.35
N GLU A 118 -8.25 -6.15 2.65
CA GLU A 118 -8.48 -6.74 3.97
C GLU A 118 -7.64 -8.01 4.22
N GLU A 119 -7.67 -8.46 5.48
CA GLU A 119 -7.06 -9.71 5.93
C GLU A 119 -8.14 -10.65 6.47
N ILE A 120 -8.03 -11.94 6.16
CA ILE A 120 -8.93 -13.01 6.63
C ILE A 120 -8.23 -13.79 7.73
N SER A 121 -8.94 -14.10 8.81
CA SER A 121 -8.45 -15.06 9.80
C SER A 121 -8.84 -16.50 9.45
N ASP A 122 -7.89 -17.42 9.56
CA ASP A 122 -8.15 -18.87 9.58
C ASP A 122 -8.32 -19.44 11.01
N GLY A 123 -8.33 -18.57 12.02
CA GLY A 123 -8.38 -18.91 13.44
C GLY A 123 -7.02 -18.99 14.14
N GLU A 124 -5.91 -19.08 13.40
CA GLU A 124 -4.54 -19.05 13.94
C GLU A 124 -3.76 -17.83 13.46
N TYR A 125 -3.91 -17.46 12.20
CA TYR A 125 -3.21 -16.36 11.56
C TYR A 125 -4.15 -15.47 10.74
N LEU A 126 -3.69 -14.26 10.45
CA LEU A 126 -4.30 -13.37 9.47
C LEU A 126 -3.58 -13.55 8.13
N HIS A 127 -4.35 -13.71 7.07
CA HIS A 127 -3.87 -13.85 5.69
C HIS A 127 -4.40 -12.69 4.86
N PRO A 128 -3.58 -12.03 4.02
CA PRO A 128 -4.09 -11.02 3.12
C PRO A 128 -5.09 -11.62 2.14
N VAL A 129 -6.16 -10.90 1.81
CA VAL A 129 -7.05 -11.29 0.70
C VAL A 129 -6.29 -11.23 -0.62
N CYS A 130 -5.54 -10.15 -0.84
CA CYS A 130 -4.58 -10.02 -1.93
C CYS A 130 -3.19 -9.67 -1.36
N PRO A 131 -2.12 -10.43 -1.67
CA PRO A 131 -0.78 -10.15 -1.14
C PRO A 131 -0.24 -8.76 -1.51
N ARG A 132 -0.73 -8.20 -2.63
CA ARG A 132 -0.35 -6.90 -3.19
C ARG A 132 -1.28 -5.76 -2.77
N ALA A 133 -2.14 -5.99 -1.78
CA ALA A 133 -3.03 -4.98 -1.22
C ALA A 133 -2.96 -4.99 0.31
N GLY A 134 -3.34 -3.86 0.91
CA GLY A 134 -3.49 -3.77 2.35
C GLY A 134 -4.19 -2.49 2.80
N MET A 135 -5.08 -2.63 3.78
CA MET A 135 -5.73 -1.52 4.47
C MET A 135 -4.85 -1.02 5.62
N PHE A 136 -4.74 0.30 5.76
CA PHE A 136 -3.96 0.96 6.79
C PHE A 136 -4.85 1.94 7.55
N ASP A 137 -5.13 1.59 8.80
CA ASP A 137 -5.63 2.53 9.79
C ASP A 137 -4.47 3.42 10.25
N THR A 138 -4.65 4.73 10.21
CA THR A 138 -3.63 5.67 10.68
C THR A 138 -3.64 5.84 12.20
N GLU A 139 -4.71 5.46 12.91
CA GLU A 139 -4.79 5.43 14.38
C GLU A 139 -4.32 4.06 14.94
N CYS A 140 -3.20 3.55 14.44
CA CYS A 140 -2.76 2.16 14.69
C CYS A 140 -1.63 1.99 15.71
N ILE A 141 -1.04 3.06 16.25
CA ILE A 141 0.10 2.95 17.15
C ILE A 141 -0.39 2.73 18.59
N ASN A 142 -0.35 1.48 19.05
CA ASN A 142 -0.72 1.06 20.40
C ASN A 142 0.49 0.74 21.28
N GLY A 143 1.64 0.42 20.70
CA GLY A 143 2.88 0.18 21.43
C GLY A 143 4.04 -0.36 20.58
N PRO A 144 5.11 -0.83 21.25
CA PRO A 144 6.29 -1.34 20.60
C PRO A 144 5.99 -2.47 19.60
N GLY A 145 6.54 -2.36 18.40
CA GLY A 145 6.40 -3.32 17.31
C GLY A 145 5.41 -2.90 16.23
N ASP A 146 4.58 -1.88 16.45
CA ASP A 146 3.55 -1.47 15.49
C ASP A 146 4.16 -0.86 14.21
N TYR A 147 5.18 -0.01 14.35
CA TYR A 147 5.92 0.49 13.17
C TYR A 147 6.65 -0.63 12.45
N SER A 148 7.24 -1.57 13.18
CA SER A 148 7.93 -2.71 12.58
C SER A 148 6.98 -3.60 11.79
N GLN A 149 5.74 -3.78 12.28
CA GLN A 149 4.69 -4.49 11.55
C GLN A 149 4.24 -3.71 10.33
N LEU A 150 4.09 -2.38 10.43
CA LEU A 150 3.76 -1.50 9.31
C LEU A 150 4.81 -1.58 8.20
N VAL A 151 6.10 -1.52 8.54
CA VAL A 151 7.21 -1.68 7.58
C VAL A 151 7.12 -3.02 6.85
N ARG A 152 6.90 -4.12 7.60
CA ARG A 152 6.74 -5.47 7.02
C ARG A 152 5.52 -5.55 6.10
N LYS A 153 4.38 -4.98 6.51
CA LYS A 153 3.15 -4.96 5.71
C LYS A 153 3.35 -4.22 4.38
N ILE A 154 3.99 -3.06 4.38
CA ILE A 154 4.27 -2.30 3.15
C ILE A 154 5.25 -3.06 2.25
N ALA A 155 6.31 -3.65 2.82
CA ALA A 155 7.26 -4.45 2.06
C ALA A 155 6.64 -5.72 1.45
N ARG A 156 5.72 -6.39 2.17
CA ARG A 156 4.90 -7.50 1.65
C ARG A 156 4.09 -7.05 0.45
N ILE A 157 3.37 -5.93 0.56
CA ILE A 157 2.57 -5.36 -0.54
C ILE A 157 3.44 -5.09 -1.76
N GLY A 158 4.63 -4.50 -1.56
CA GLY A 158 5.61 -4.27 -2.62
C GLY A 158 6.25 -5.53 -3.20
N GLY A 159 6.08 -6.70 -2.57
CA GLY A 159 6.74 -7.95 -2.96
C GLY A 159 8.24 -7.97 -2.67
N VAL A 160 8.69 -7.22 -1.66
CA VAL A 160 10.11 -7.08 -1.28
C VAL A 160 10.35 -7.45 0.20
N GLU A 161 9.46 -8.23 0.80
CA GLU A 161 9.54 -8.64 2.20
C GLU A 161 10.84 -9.38 2.53
N ASP A 162 11.32 -10.25 1.62
CA ASP A 162 12.59 -10.97 1.77
C ASP A 162 13.82 -10.05 1.82
N ALA A 163 13.68 -8.78 1.42
CA ALA A 163 14.76 -7.80 1.52
C ALA A 163 14.87 -7.20 2.93
N ILE A 164 13.90 -7.42 3.82
CA ILE A 164 13.95 -6.92 5.19
C ILE A 164 14.93 -7.76 6.00
N THR A 165 15.99 -7.11 6.49
CA THR A 165 16.99 -7.74 7.38
C THR A 165 16.90 -7.24 8.82
N LEU A 166 16.23 -6.10 9.02
CA LEU A 166 15.96 -5.52 10.34
C LEU A 166 14.65 -4.72 10.26
N ALA A 167 13.79 -4.88 11.25
CA ALA A 167 12.67 -3.99 11.52
C ALA A 167 12.32 -4.13 13.01
N GLN A 168 12.71 -3.12 13.79
CA GLN A 168 12.54 -3.07 15.24
C GLN A 168 12.13 -1.66 15.63
N ASP A 169 11.22 -1.57 16.58
CA ASP A 169 10.85 -0.30 17.19
C ASP A 169 10.49 -0.49 18.66
N ASN A 170 10.60 0.59 19.41
CA ASN A 170 10.14 0.69 20.79
C ASN A 170 9.14 1.85 20.97
N VAL A 171 8.48 2.27 19.88
CA VAL A 171 7.63 3.44 19.86
C VAL A 171 6.34 3.15 20.64
N SER A 172 5.95 4.05 21.53
CA SER A 172 4.71 3.93 22.30
C SER A 172 4.06 5.31 22.43
N PRO A 173 2.71 5.40 22.35
CA PRO A 173 2.00 6.66 22.63
C PRO A 173 2.19 7.18 24.05
N SER A 174 2.60 6.31 24.98
CA SER A 174 2.79 6.62 26.40
C SER A 174 4.23 6.92 26.80
N SER A 175 5.20 6.79 25.88
CA SER A 175 6.60 7.12 26.13
C SER A 175 6.97 8.46 25.52
N GLU A 176 7.79 9.24 26.23
CA GLU A 176 8.50 10.35 25.61
C GLU A 176 9.61 9.78 24.72
N GLY A 177 9.44 9.93 23.41
CA GLY A 177 10.38 9.38 22.44
C GLY A 177 10.20 7.88 22.21
N GLY A 178 10.67 7.47 21.05
CA GLY A 178 10.68 6.11 20.55
C GLY A 178 11.51 6.11 19.27
N GLU A 179 12.09 4.96 18.95
CA GLU A 179 12.95 4.79 17.80
C GLU A 179 12.38 3.68 16.91
N LEU A 180 12.44 3.91 15.60
CA LEU A 180 12.22 2.91 14.57
C LEU A 180 13.52 2.70 13.82
N HIS A 181 14.00 1.46 13.79
CA HIS A 181 15.19 1.03 13.06
C HIS A 181 14.77 -0.02 12.04
N TYR A 182 15.05 0.23 10.76
CA TYR A 182 14.84 -0.80 9.75
C TYR A 182 15.93 -0.83 8.69
N GLN A 183 16.05 -1.98 8.05
CA GLN A 183 16.89 -2.21 6.90
C GLN A 183 16.15 -3.07 5.87
N ILE A 184 15.95 -2.50 4.67
CA ILE A 184 15.33 -3.17 3.52
C ILE A 184 16.30 -3.08 2.33
N GLY A 185 16.80 -4.22 1.87
CA GLY A 185 17.88 -4.27 0.90
C GLY A 185 19.13 -3.55 1.42
N THR A 186 19.57 -2.53 0.68
CA THR A 186 20.71 -1.67 1.04
C THR A 186 20.31 -0.41 1.81
N ILE A 187 19.00 -0.16 1.96
CA ILE A 187 18.48 1.04 2.61
C ILE A 187 18.42 0.78 4.11
N ARG A 188 19.02 1.68 4.90
CA ARG A 188 18.98 1.65 6.37
C ARG A 188 18.43 2.98 6.88
N ARG A 189 17.46 2.90 7.78
CA ARG A 189 16.82 4.05 8.41
C ARG A 189 16.80 3.92 9.93
N GLU A 190 16.86 5.09 10.54
CA GLU A 190 16.66 5.31 11.96
C GLU A 190 15.78 6.56 12.07
N PHE A 191 14.60 6.40 12.67
CA PHE A 191 13.63 7.46 12.87
C PHE A 191 13.32 7.60 14.35
N SER A 192 12.91 8.79 14.75
CA SER A 192 12.25 9.05 16.03
C SER A 192 10.82 9.52 15.77
N PRO A 193 9.86 8.63 15.49
CA PRO A 193 8.53 9.02 15.04
C PRO A 193 7.78 9.84 16.09
N VAL A 194 7.02 10.84 15.63
CA VAL A 194 6.15 11.65 16.50
C VAL A 194 4.76 11.04 16.52
N VAL A 195 4.38 10.44 17.65
CA VAL A 195 3.07 9.79 17.83
C VAL A 195 2.18 10.67 18.71
N GLU A 196 1.11 11.19 18.13
CA GLU A 196 0.07 11.97 18.82
C GLU A 196 -1.19 11.11 18.85
N ASP A 197 -1.80 10.86 20.02
CA ASP A 197 -3.07 10.13 20.15
C ASP A 197 -3.15 8.81 19.35
N LYS A 198 -2.06 8.03 19.32
CA LYS A 198 -1.92 6.75 18.57
C LYS A 198 -1.83 6.88 17.05
N TRP A 199 -1.76 8.10 16.52
CA TRP A 199 -1.61 8.32 15.10
C TRP A 199 -0.20 8.01 14.63
N VAL A 200 -0.11 7.35 13.48
CA VAL A 200 1.16 7.14 12.78
C VAL A 200 1.75 8.48 12.34
N ASP A 201 3.07 8.60 12.45
CA ASP A 201 3.84 9.69 11.88
C ASP A 201 3.80 9.54 10.36
N SER A 202 3.10 10.45 9.71
CA SER A 202 2.88 10.41 8.27
C SER A 202 4.17 10.55 7.47
N GLU A 203 5.16 11.29 7.97
CA GLU A 203 6.42 11.46 7.24
C GLU A 203 7.20 10.16 7.23
N VAL A 204 7.24 9.46 8.38
CA VAL A 204 7.84 8.13 8.48
C VAL A 204 7.12 7.14 7.57
N LEU A 205 5.78 7.15 7.56
CA LEU A 205 4.98 6.29 6.70
C LEU A 205 5.30 6.49 5.22
N VAL A 206 5.33 7.73 4.74
CA VAL A 206 5.65 8.07 3.35
C VAL A 206 7.09 7.67 3.01
N MET A 207 8.04 7.88 3.91
CA MET A 207 9.43 7.44 3.70
C MET A 207 9.55 5.92 3.56
N VAL A 208 8.82 5.14 4.35
CA VAL A 208 8.77 3.68 4.22
C VAL A 208 8.19 3.27 2.87
N MET A 209 7.12 3.91 2.42
CA MET A 209 6.53 3.65 1.10
C MET A 209 7.53 3.94 -0.02
N HIS A 210 8.25 5.05 0.03
CA HIS A 210 9.28 5.37 -0.95
C HIS A 210 10.44 4.38 -0.96
N ASP A 211 10.93 4.00 0.22
CA ASP A 211 12.02 3.04 0.34
C ASP A 211 11.62 1.68 -0.24
N VAL A 212 10.41 1.20 0.05
CA VAL A 212 9.85 -0.01 -0.58
C VAL A 212 9.69 0.15 -2.10
N GLN A 213 9.10 1.25 -2.55
CA GLN A 213 8.89 1.52 -3.97
C GLN A 213 10.21 1.58 -4.76
N SER A 214 11.29 2.07 -4.15
CA SER A 214 12.61 2.15 -4.79
C SER A 214 13.23 0.78 -5.09
N LEU A 215 12.76 -0.27 -4.42
CA LEU A 215 13.19 -1.66 -4.63
C LEU A 215 12.30 -2.40 -5.64
N MET A 216 11.15 -1.83 -6.02
CA MET A 216 10.25 -2.38 -7.02
C MET A 216 10.77 -2.04 -8.42
N THR A 217 10.62 -2.96 -9.38
CA THR A 217 11.19 -2.78 -10.74
C THR A 217 10.14 -2.67 -11.84
N ASP A 218 8.97 -3.26 -11.62
CA ASP A 218 7.89 -3.42 -12.59
C ASP A 218 6.57 -2.81 -12.12
N ARG A 219 6.53 -2.27 -10.90
CA ARG A 219 5.32 -1.77 -10.24
C ARG A 219 5.65 -0.53 -9.42
N ARG A 220 4.60 0.18 -9.00
CA ARG A 220 4.66 1.25 -8.00
C ARG A 220 3.53 1.12 -6.99
N LEU A 221 3.62 1.88 -5.92
CA LEU A 221 2.60 1.95 -4.90
C LEU A 221 1.51 2.96 -5.28
N TRP A 222 0.27 2.56 -5.07
CA TRP A 222 -0.93 3.35 -5.28
C TRP A 222 -1.77 3.34 -4.03
N THR A 223 -2.51 4.41 -3.79
CA THR A 223 -3.39 4.56 -2.64
C THR A 223 -4.82 4.79 -3.06
N PHE A 224 -5.76 4.40 -2.21
CA PHE A 224 -7.16 4.81 -2.31
C PHE A 224 -7.69 5.26 -0.95
N ASP A 225 -8.54 6.27 -0.95
CA ASP A 225 -9.12 6.85 0.27
C ASP A 225 -10.23 5.95 0.82
N ASN A 226 -10.17 5.68 2.13
CA ASN A 226 -11.22 5.01 2.87
C ASN A 226 -11.59 5.79 4.15
N GLY A 227 -11.54 7.12 4.08
CA GLY A 227 -11.92 8.03 5.16
C GLY A 227 -10.83 8.15 6.22
N GLN A 228 -10.95 7.41 7.33
CA GLN A 228 -9.94 7.40 8.40
C GLN A 228 -8.82 6.38 8.17
N ALA A 229 -9.01 5.51 7.16
CA ALA A 229 -8.01 4.58 6.69
C ALA A 229 -7.69 4.87 5.22
N PHE A 230 -6.62 4.27 4.73
CA PHE A 230 -6.34 4.24 3.29
C PHE A 230 -5.94 2.83 2.88
N GLY A 231 -6.26 2.47 1.64
CA GLY A 231 -5.74 1.25 1.05
C GLY A 231 -4.44 1.53 0.29
N LEU A 232 -3.52 0.58 0.31
CA LEU A 232 -2.27 0.58 -0.45
C LEU A 232 -2.26 -0.61 -1.40
N LEU A 233 -1.87 -0.38 -2.65
CA LEU A 233 -1.82 -1.36 -3.72
C LEU A 233 -0.45 -1.32 -4.40
N ALA A 234 0.08 -2.47 -4.81
CA ALA A 234 1.22 -2.56 -5.72
C ALA A 234 0.74 -2.94 -7.12
N LEU A 235 0.76 -1.98 -8.04
CA LEU A 235 0.27 -2.13 -9.42
C LEU A 235 1.33 -1.67 -10.42
N ASP A 236 1.32 -2.25 -11.60
CA ASP A 236 1.98 -1.65 -12.76
C ASP A 236 1.09 -0.54 -13.36
N ASP A 237 1.61 0.14 -14.39
CA ASP A 237 0.87 1.24 -15.03
C ASP A 237 -0.40 0.75 -15.73
N ASP A 238 -0.36 -0.45 -16.32
CA ASP A 238 -1.49 -1.03 -17.05
C ASP A 238 -2.63 -1.41 -16.11
N GLY A 239 -2.33 -2.08 -14.99
CA GLY A 239 -3.31 -2.45 -13.97
C GLY A 239 -3.92 -1.23 -13.28
N ALA A 240 -3.13 -0.19 -13.03
CA ALA A 240 -3.67 1.06 -12.51
C ALA A 240 -4.54 1.80 -13.53
N SER A 241 -4.19 1.77 -14.82
CA SER A 241 -5.03 2.30 -15.90
C SER A 241 -6.36 1.55 -15.98
N LEU A 242 -6.35 0.22 -15.86
CA LEU A 242 -7.56 -0.59 -15.86
C LEU A 242 -8.50 -0.20 -14.71
N ILE A 243 -7.97 -0.05 -13.49
CA ILE A 243 -8.77 0.41 -12.34
C ILE A 243 -9.29 1.83 -12.57
N HIS A 244 -8.48 2.72 -13.15
CA HIS A 244 -8.91 4.09 -13.47
C HIS A 244 -10.07 4.12 -14.47
N ASP A 245 -10.04 3.27 -15.50
CA ASP A 245 -11.11 3.19 -16.51
C ASP A 245 -12.42 2.66 -15.90
N LEU A 246 -12.33 1.75 -14.92
CA LEU A 246 -13.47 1.21 -14.19
C LEU A 246 -14.04 2.21 -13.17
N ALA A 247 -13.16 2.91 -12.47
CA ALA A 247 -13.52 3.84 -11.40
C ALA A 247 -12.54 5.04 -11.39
N PRO A 248 -12.81 6.09 -12.20
CA PRO A 248 -11.93 7.23 -12.32
C PRO A 248 -11.68 7.93 -10.97
N GLY A 249 -10.41 8.12 -10.63
CA GLY A 249 -9.98 8.76 -9.38
C GLY A 249 -10.07 7.86 -8.14
N LEU A 250 -10.37 6.57 -8.29
CA LEU A 250 -10.37 5.64 -7.16
C LEU A 250 -8.96 5.42 -6.59
N VAL A 251 -7.94 5.37 -7.44
CA VAL A 251 -6.54 5.16 -7.05
C VAL A 251 -5.66 6.32 -7.48
N GLU A 252 -4.70 6.68 -6.63
CA GLU A 252 -3.69 7.72 -6.87
C GLU A 252 -2.28 7.20 -6.57
N PRO A 253 -1.26 7.54 -7.36
CA PRO A 253 0.10 7.08 -7.10
C PRO A 253 0.65 7.72 -5.83
N VAL A 254 1.45 6.98 -5.06
CA VAL A 254 2.20 7.54 -3.93
C VAL A 254 3.18 8.60 -4.48
N GLN A 255 3.04 9.84 -4.00
CA GLN A 255 3.85 11.00 -4.41
C GLN A 255 5.13 11.12 -3.60
#